data_AF-A0A1H4MJU0-F1
#
_entry.id   AF-A0A1H4MJU0-F1
#
_cell.length_a   1.000
_cell.length_b   1.000
_cell.length_c   1.000
_cell.angle_alpha   90.00
_cell.angle_beta   90.00
_cell.angle_gamma   90.00
#
_symmetry.space_group_name_H-M   'P 1'
#
loop_
_entity.id
_entity.type
_entity.pdbx_description
1 polymer ?
#
loop_
_entity_poly.entity_id
_entity_poly.type
_entity_poly.pdbx_seq_one_letter_code
_entity_poly.pdbx_strand_id
1 'polypeptide(L)'
;MKSPRVSGLRMVLAMVMLTASICGAAAQENSQAKSQGGTEPVWPTRGWQTSSPEEQGMDSADLAKLVAYGTGRSFDSLLIARRGKIVLDTYYAPYSAEIPHIINSSTKAVIGTLAAMAMKDGLLDSTDHPMLDFFADRSLANVDDRRQAITVQHLLDMTSGIDWREPTDGRPVTFFEMERSRDWTRFILDRPMSNTPGDIFNYNSGNPQLLSAILTKLTGMSAEDYAKAKLFGPLGITNWKWRKDPQGISTGGNGLALLPRDMAKIGYLYLRNGQWEGKTLVPPAFVERSSRATINMNLKFEPAFRYSNYFWALPNRNVYMAVGYHCQVIMVFPALDIVAVTTTRDFYPFGVVTDYIAGAVKSDTALPPSPEGATLLASAVREVSTEKPSDVGVAPETAAAISGKVYTFPGNGLGLKSLSLTLTGSQPRIDVEFFDRDPTAPSRKVGGPIGLDGRYQKGDTTPAGVSAAKGSWSNDHTFVLNRMILGAGFSEQKYTLSFDDEKLNVRGLDWNGREVSVDGGSWRKS
;
A
#
# COMPACT_ATOMS: atom_id res chain seq x y z
N MET A 1 -20.60 24.12 76.35
CA MET A 1 -19.51 23.19 76.71
C MET A 1 -19.90 21.83 76.14
N LYS A 2 -19.52 21.44 74.92
CA LYS A 2 -18.22 21.17 74.26
C LYS A 2 -18.11 19.64 74.05
N SER A 3 -18.12 19.25 72.77
CA SER A 3 -17.61 18.01 72.16
C SER A 3 -16.08 17.86 72.41
N PRO A 4 -15.32 16.79 71.99
CA PRO A 4 -15.26 16.06 70.68
C PRO A 4 -15.25 14.50 70.82
N ARG A 5 -15.55 13.61 69.83
CA ARG A 5 -15.09 13.27 68.44
C ARG A 5 -13.88 12.30 68.32
N VAL A 6 -14.09 11.21 67.54
CA VAL A 6 -13.20 10.54 66.51
C VAL A 6 -12.07 9.62 67.04
N SER A 7 -11.69 8.43 66.52
CA SER A 7 -11.60 7.75 65.19
C SER A 7 -11.54 6.20 65.40
N GLY A 8 -12.08 5.31 64.53
CA GLY A 8 -11.48 4.71 63.30
C GLY A 8 -10.73 3.39 63.60
N LEU A 9 -10.61 2.31 62.82
CA LEU A 9 -11.20 1.75 61.58
C LEU A 9 -10.45 0.39 61.32
N ARG A 10 -11.16 -0.68 60.88
CA ARG A 10 -10.69 -1.91 60.12
C ARG A 10 -9.82 -2.95 60.86
N MET A 11 -9.87 -4.28 60.60
CA MET A 11 -10.57 -5.17 59.65
C MET A 11 -10.40 -6.64 60.16
N VAL A 12 -11.43 -7.48 59.98
CA VAL A 12 -11.49 -8.89 60.45
C VAL A 12 -11.22 -9.87 59.30
N LEU A 13 -10.51 -10.96 59.63
CA LEU A 13 -10.11 -12.07 58.77
C LEU A 13 -11.16 -13.20 58.77
N ALA A 14 -11.25 -13.89 57.64
CA ALA A 14 -12.28 -14.84 57.22
C ALA A 14 -12.28 -16.20 57.94
N MET A 15 -13.47 -16.83 57.97
CA MET A 15 -13.67 -18.27 58.24
C MET A 15 -14.71 -18.84 57.27
N VAL A 16 -14.42 -20.03 56.77
CA VAL A 16 -15.21 -20.85 55.83
C VAL A 16 -16.36 -21.55 56.56
N MET A 17 -17.56 -21.63 55.96
CA MET A 17 -18.43 -22.82 56.01
C MET A 17 -19.50 -22.82 54.91
N LEU A 18 -19.77 -24.04 54.45
CA LEU A 18 -20.73 -24.54 53.47
C LEU A 18 -22.19 -24.44 53.98
N THR A 19 -23.17 -24.15 53.10
CA THR A 19 -24.41 -24.96 52.87
C THR A 19 -25.36 -24.32 51.86
N ALA A 20 -25.58 -25.05 50.76
CA ALA A 20 -26.81 -25.37 50.01
C ALA A 20 -27.97 -24.35 49.79
N SER A 21 -28.21 -24.13 48.49
CA SER A 21 -29.50 -24.15 47.75
C SER A 21 -30.51 -23.02 47.94
N ILE A 22 -30.73 -22.25 46.85
CA ILE A 22 -32.01 -22.07 46.10
C ILE A 22 -31.77 -20.99 45.00
N CYS A 23 -32.45 -21.13 43.87
CA CYS A 23 -32.49 -20.27 42.66
C CYS A 23 -31.50 -20.62 41.52
N GLY A 24 -31.83 -21.68 40.79
CA GLY A 24 -31.38 -21.90 39.43
C GLY A 24 -32.58 -22.06 38.50
N ALA A 25 -33.19 -20.95 38.08
CA ALA A 25 -34.15 -20.89 36.97
C ALA A 25 -34.42 -19.42 36.60
N ALA A 26 -33.46 -18.76 35.93
CA ALA A 26 -33.66 -17.56 35.11
C ALA A 26 -32.31 -17.06 34.56
N ALA A 27 -31.67 -17.82 33.68
CA ALA A 27 -30.57 -17.32 32.85
C ALA A 27 -30.34 -18.26 31.67
N GLN A 28 -31.40 -18.54 30.91
CA GLN A 28 -31.29 -19.31 29.68
C GLN A 28 -32.34 -18.85 28.67
N GLU A 29 -32.35 -17.55 28.36
CA GLU A 29 -33.17 -16.98 27.29
C GLU A 29 -32.59 -15.62 26.86
N ASN A 30 -31.58 -15.65 25.99
CA ASN A 30 -31.44 -14.80 24.79
C ASN A 30 -30.05 -14.96 24.17
N SER A 31 -29.78 -16.14 23.60
CA SER A 31 -28.79 -16.30 22.54
C SER A 31 -29.47 -16.86 21.30
N GLN A 32 -30.54 -16.20 20.86
CA GLN A 32 -31.04 -16.29 19.50
C GLN A 32 -30.94 -14.90 18.88
N ALA A 33 -29.69 -14.54 18.53
CA ALA A 33 -29.50 -13.56 17.48
C ALA A 33 -30.15 -14.13 16.22
N LYS A 34 -31.13 -13.38 15.68
CA LYS A 34 -31.91 -13.70 14.49
C LYS A 34 -31.05 -14.35 13.40
N SER A 35 -31.20 -15.65 13.20
CA SER A 35 -30.85 -16.32 11.95
C SER A 35 -31.92 -15.93 10.92
N GLN A 36 -31.85 -14.72 10.38
CA GLN A 36 -32.44 -14.47 9.07
C GLN A 36 -31.57 -15.21 8.06
N GLY A 37 -32.19 -15.96 7.15
CA GLY A 37 -31.54 -16.92 6.24
C GLY A 37 -30.42 -16.32 5.39
N GLY A 38 -29.24 -16.20 6.00
CA GLY A 38 -28.03 -15.69 5.37
C GLY A 38 -27.33 -16.84 4.68
N THR A 39 -27.24 -16.76 3.35
CA THR A 39 -26.26 -17.52 2.59
C THR A 39 -24.89 -17.37 3.24
N GLU A 40 -24.15 -18.47 3.43
CA GLU A 40 -22.80 -18.42 3.97
C GLU A 40 -21.95 -17.37 3.25
N PRO A 41 -21.03 -16.66 3.95
CA PRO A 41 -20.15 -15.69 3.32
C PRO A 41 -19.41 -16.32 2.14
N VAL A 42 -19.44 -15.66 0.99
CA VAL A 42 -18.69 -16.09 -0.19
C VAL A 42 -17.21 -15.74 0.02
N TRP A 43 -16.35 -16.75 0.09
CA TRP A 43 -14.92 -16.57 0.30
C TRP A 43 -14.17 -16.46 -1.05
N PRO A 44 -13.42 -15.36 -1.29
CA PRO A 44 -12.75 -15.13 -2.56
C PRO A 44 -11.40 -15.85 -2.67
N THR A 45 -11.16 -16.92 -1.91
CA THR A 45 -9.91 -17.72 -1.94
C THR A 45 -9.60 -18.21 -3.36
N ARG A 46 -10.63 -18.64 -4.09
CA ARG A 46 -10.54 -19.09 -5.50
C ARG A 46 -10.84 -17.98 -6.52
N GLY A 47 -10.84 -16.73 -6.07
CA GLY A 47 -11.24 -15.58 -6.87
C GLY A 47 -12.59 -15.01 -6.44
N TRP A 48 -12.76 -13.73 -6.75
CA TRP A 48 -13.98 -12.99 -6.43
C TRP A 48 -15.13 -13.38 -7.35
N GLN A 49 -16.30 -13.58 -6.76
CA GLN A 49 -17.55 -13.53 -7.52
C GLN A 49 -17.92 -12.08 -7.82
N THR A 50 -18.66 -11.86 -8.91
CA THR A 50 -19.19 -10.55 -9.29
C THR A 50 -20.71 -10.51 -9.12
N SER A 51 -21.27 -9.31 -9.04
CA SER A 51 -22.71 -9.03 -8.98
C SER A 51 -22.97 -7.65 -9.61
N SER A 52 -24.19 -7.38 -10.06
CA SER A 52 -24.52 -5.98 -10.39
C SER A 52 -24.56 -5.12 -9.13
N PRO A 53 -24.34 -3.80 -9.24
CA PRO A 53 -24.57 -2.88 -8.13
C PRO A 53 -25.99 -3.02 -7.55
N GLU A 54 -27.01 -3.14 -8.40
CA GLU A 54 -28.42 -3.18 -7.97
C GLU A 54 -28.73 -4.44 -7.15
N GLU A 55 -28.24 -5.61 -7.55
CA GLU A 55 -28.34 -6.85 -6.74
C GLU A 55 -27.69 -6.68 -5.37
N GLN A 56 -26.67 -5.83 -5.31
CA GLN A 56 -25.99 -5.47 -4.09
C GLN A 56 -26.54 -4.21 -3.44
N GLY A 57 -27.74 -3.73 -3.76
CA GLY A 57 -28.36 -2.58 -3.09
C GLY A 57 -27.69 -1.23 -3.38
N MET A 58 -26.87 -1.16 -4.44
CA MET A 58 -26.11 0.00 -4.85
C MET A 58 -26.60 0.55 -6.19
N ASP A 59 -26.51 1.86 -6.37
CA ASP A 59 -26.91 2.53 -7.60
C ASP A 59 -25.75 2.60 -8.60
N SER A 60 -25.93 2.02 -9.79
CA SER A 60 -24.89 2.04 -10.84
C SER A 60 -24.54 3.44 -11.32
N ALA A 61 -25.50 4.38 -11.37
CA ALA A 61 -25.24 5.73 -11.85
C ALA A 61 -24.37 6.54 -10.87
N ASP A 62 -24.53 6.33 -9.57
CA ASP A 62 -23.66 6.91 -8.54
C ASP A 62 -22.26 6.31 -8.57
N LEU A 63 -22.13 4.99 -8.81
CA LEU A 63 -20.82 4.38 -9.06
C LEU A 63 -20.15 4.94 -10.33
N ALA A 64 -20.91 5.25 -11.38
CA ALA A 64 -20.38 5.88 -12.59
C ALA A 64 -19.77 7.26 -12.31
N LYS A 65 -20.37 8.05 -11.40
CA LYS A 65 -19.82 9.34 -10.95
C LYS A 65 -18.48 9.15 -10.22
N LEU A 66 -18.36 8.12 -9.39
CA LEU A 66 -17.09 7.80 -8.72
C LEU A 66 -16.01 7.36 -9.73
N VAL A 67 -16.37 6.58 -10.75
CA VAL A 67 -15.44 6.24 -11.84
C VAL A 67 -14.94 7.51 -12.55
N ALA A 68 -15.83 8.44 -12.88
CA ALA A 68 -15.44 9.72 -13.49
C ALA A 68 -14.57 10.58 -12.55
N TYR A 69 -14.88 10.60 -11.25
CA TYR A 69 -14.07 11.30 -10.25
C TYR A 69 -12.62 10.79 -10.22
N GLY A 70 -12.42 9.47 -10.33
CA GLY A 70 -11.09 8.84 -10.33
C GLY A 70 -10.19 9.32 -11.47
N THR A 71 -10.76 9.66 -12.64
CA THR A 71 -10.01 10.23 -13.78
C THR A 71 -9.33 11.54 -13.39
N GLY A 72 -10.06 12.43 -12.70
CA GLY A 72 -9.53 13.72 -12.23
C GLY A 72 -8.54 13.61 -11.06
N ARG A 73 -8.30 12.39 -10.54
CA ARG A 73 -7.43 12.11 -9.39
C ARG A 73 -6.33 11.10 -9.69
N SER A 74 -6.06 10.85 -10.97
CA SER A 74 -5.02 9.94 -11.43
C SER A 74 -5.14 8.55 -10.78
N PHE A 75 -6.35 8.00 -10.74
CA PHE A 75 -6.55 6.63 -10.34
C PHE A 75 -5.88 5.71 -11.37
N ASP A 76 -5.30 4.63 -10.86
CA ASP A 76 -4.80 3.49 -11.64
C ASP A 76 -5.82 2.33 -11.53
N SER A 77 -6.44 2.14 -10.36
CA SER A 77 -7.56 1.22 -10.15
C SER A 77 -8.56 1.68 -9.09
N LEU A 78 -9.80 1.21 -9.23
CA LEU A 78 -10.89 1.32 -8.26
C LEU A 78 -11.67 0.00 -8.21
N LEU A 79 -11.68 -0.64 -7.04
CA LEU A 79 -12.43 -1.87 -6.79
C LEU A 79 -13.35 -1.68 -5.60
N ILE A 80 -14.60 -2.12 -5.73
CA ILE A 80 -15.59 -2.14 -4.64
C ILE A 80 -16.20 -3.53 -4.59
N ALA A 81 -16.12 -4.15 -3.42
CA ALA A 81 -16.83 -5.38 -3.10
C ALA A 81 -17.83 -5.12 -1.97
N ARG A 82 -19.08 -5.54 -2.18
CA ARG A 82 -20.15 -5.47 -1.16
C ARG A 82 -20.71 -6.87 -0.94
N ARG A 83 -20.89 -7.28 0.32
CA ARG A 83 -21.43 -8.61 0.69
C ARG A 83 -20.69 -9.79 0.05
N GLY A 84 -19.36 -9.69 -0.05
CA GLY A 84 -18.50 -10.75 -0.59
C GLY A 84 -18.48 -10.86 -2.12
N LYS A 85 -19.10 -9.92 -2.85
CA LYS A 85 -19.07 -9.87 -4.32
C LYS A 85 -18.52 -8.54 -4.82
N ILE A 86 -17.71 -8.58 -5.86
CA ILE A 86 -17.28 -7.39 -6.58
C ILE A 86 -18.47 -6.79 -7.34
N VAL A 87 -18.73 -5.50 -7.11
CA VAL A 87 -19.76 -4.71 -7.82
C VAL A 87 -19.14 -3.71 -8.80
N LEU A 88 -17.86 -3.37 -8.60
CA LEU A 88 -17.07 -2.51 -9.47
C LEU A 88 -15.61 -2.95 -9.42
N ASP A 89 -14.99 -3.09 -10.59
CA ASP A 89 -13.57 -3.43 -10.72
C ASP A 89 -13.01 -2.77 -11.98
N THR A 90 -12.46 -1.59 -11.79
CA THR A 90 -12.09 -0.66 -12.86
C THR A 90 -10.60 -0.38 -12.83
N TYR A 91 -9.97 -0.42 -14.00
CA TYR A 91 -8.56 -0.10 -14.20
C TYR A 91 -8.47 1.03 -15.23
N TYR A 92 -7.80 2.11 -14.87
CA TYR A 92 -7.65 3.28 -15.71
C TYR A 92 -6.49 3.03 -16.67
N ALA A 93 -6.65 3.30 -17.96
CA ALA A 93 -5.60 3.02 -18.93
C ALA A 93 -4.30 3.79 -18.60
N PRO A 94 -3.11 3.19 -18.80
CA PRO A 94 -2.87 1.88 -19.41
C PRO A 94 -2.83 0.71 -18.39
N TYR A 95 -3.34 0.88 -17.17
CA TYR A 95 -3.32 -0.16 -16.14
C TYR A 95 -4.30 -1.31 -16.43
N SER A 96 -4.05 -2.48 -15.85
CA SER A 96 -4.91 -3.67 -16.00
C SER A 96 -4.89 -4.54 -14.74
N ALA A 97 -5.79 -5.52 -14.67
CA ALA A 97 -6.01 -6.36 -13.50
C ALA A 97 -4.82 -7.23 -13.09
N GLU A 98 -3.87 -7.44 -14.00
CA GLU A 98 -2.69 -8.28 -13.83
C GLU A 98 -1.48 -7.50 -13.33
N ILE A 99 -1.58 -6.16 -13.21
CA ILE A 99 -0.47 -5.30 -12.81
C ILE A 99 -0.48 -5.14 -11.28
N PRO A 100 0.52 -5.69 -10.56
CA PRO A 100 0.65 -5.46 -9.13
C PRO A 100 1.10 -4.02 -8.86
N HIS A 101 0.58 -3.45 -7.79
CA HIS A 101 0.94 -2.11 -7.34
C HIS A 101 1.75 -2.19 -6.06
N ILE A 102 2.85 -1.43 -5.98
CA ILE A 102 3.58 -1.19 -4.74
C ILE A 102 2.62 -0.44 -3.81
N ILE A 103 2.14 -1.13 -2.76
CA ILE A 103 1.09 -0.59 -1.88
C ILE A 103 1.64 0.40 -0.85
N ASN A 104 2.93 0.75 -0.95
CA ASN A 104 3.64 1.66 -0.06
C ASN A 104 3.35 1.32 1.42
N SER A 105 2.97 2.31 2.22
CA SER A 105 2.70 2.15 3.65
C SER A 105 1.53 1.22 4.00
N SER A 106 0.68 0.80 3.06
CA SER A 106 -0.30 -0.27 3.34
C SER A 106 0.38 -1.60 3.67
N THR A 107 1.68 -1.74 3.35
CA THR A 107 2.54 -2.85 3.83
C THR A 107 2.52 -2.97 5.35
N LYS A 108 2.43 -1.85 6.08
CA LYS A 108 2.43 -1.85 7.56
C LYS A 108 1.24 -2.62 8.13
N ALA A 109 0.07 -2.50 7.51
CA ALA A 109 -1.12 -3.27 7.92
C ALA A 109 -0.90 -4.78 7.77
N VAL A 110 -0.14 -5.22 6.76
CA VAL A 110 0.25 -6.63 6.62
C VAL A 110 1.19 -7.04 7.75
N ILE A 111 2.21 -6.25 8.07
CA ILE A 111 3.12 -6.51 9.21
C ILE A 111 2.35 -6.60 10.54
N GLY A 112 1.43 -5.67 10.80
CA GLY A 112 0.59 -5.70 12.00
C GLY A 112 -0.30 -6.94 12.06
N THR A 113 -0.84 -7.36 10.92
CA THR A 113 -1.61 -8.61 10.78
C THR A 113 -0.75 -9.84 11.14
N LEU A 114 0.50 -9.89 10.66
CA LEU A 114 1.42 -10.97 10.97
C LEU A 114 1.81 -10.99 12.46
N ALA A 115 1.96 -9.84 13.10
CA ALA A 115 2.17 -9.76 14.56
C ALA A 115 0.96 -10.30 15.34
N ALA A 116 -0.26 -9.95 14.93
CA ALA A 116 -1.47 -10.50 15.52
C ALA A 116 -1.59 -12.03 15.33
N MET A 117 -1.16 -12.54 14.17
CA MET A 117 -1.09 -13.98 13.90
C MET A 117 -0.02 -14.67 14.76
N ALA A 118 1.17 -14.08 14.89
CA ALA A 118 2.23 -14.59 15.77
C ALA A 118 1.77 -14.64 17.23
N MET A 119 0.99 -13.65 17.67
CA MET A 119 0.36 -13.66 19.00
C MET A 119 -0.66 -14.79 19.14
N LYS A 120 -1.55 -14.95 18.15
CA LYS A 120 -2.52 -16.05 18.12
C LYS A 120 -1.85 -17.43 18.15
N ASP A 121 -0.72 -17.57 17.47
CA ASP A 121 0.02 -18.82 17.36
C ASP A 121 0.97 -19.06 18.56
N GLY A 122 0.95 -18.18 19.58
CA GLY A 122 1.73 -18.31 20.82
C GLY A 122 3.22 -18.00 20.66
N LEU A 123 3.62 -17.41 19.53
CA LEU A 123 5.01 -16.98 19.27
C LEU A 123 5.30 -15.61 19.88
N LEU A 124 4.29 -14.75 19.96
CA LEU A 124 4.32 -13.50 20.73
C LEU A 124 3.33 -13.65 21.89
N ASP A 125 3.80 -13.48 23.11
CA ASP A 125 2.97 -13.61 24.32
C ASP A 125 1.96 -12.48 24.46
N SER A 126 2.37 -11.23 24.22
CA SER A 126 1.51 -10.04 24.30
C SER A 126 2.06 -8.89 23.46
N THR A 127 1.20 -7.95 23.06
CA THR A 127 1.67 -6.67 22.49
C THR A 127 2.29 -5.75 23.54
N ASP A 128 2.09 -6.01 24.83
CA ASP A 128 2.77 -5.28 25.91
C ASP A 128 4.21 -5.78 26.16
N HIS A 129 4.67 -6.81 25.44
CA HIS A 129 6.03 -7.32 25.57
C HIS A 129 7.08 -6.24 25.26
N PRO A 130 8.11 -6.06 26.11
CA PRO A 130 9.17 -5.07 25.88
C PRO A 130 9.93 -5.32 24.58
N MET A 131 9.97 -4.32 23.70
CA MET A 131 10.57 -4.43 22.37
C MET A 131 12.04 -4.84 22.41
N LEU A 132 12.79 -4.41 23.43
CA LEU A 132 14.22 -4.70 23.56
C LEU A 132 14.54 -6.16 23.87
N ASP A 133 13.61 -6.92 24.47
CA ASP A 133 13.86 -8.32 24.84
C ASP A 133 14.16 -9.19 23.61
N PHE A 134 13.58 -8.86 22.46
CA PHE A 134 13.86 -9.51 21.18
C PHE A 134 15.27 -9.21 20.61
N PHE A 135 15.96 -8.21 21.15
CA PHE A 135 17.28 -7.76 20.70
C PHE A 135 18.33 -7.79 21.81
N ALA A 136 18.11 -8.60 22.86
CA ALA A 136 19.04 -8.78 23.98
C ALA A 136 20.43 -9.29 23.56
N ASP A 137 20.55 -9.86 22.35
CA ASP A 137 21.80 -10.29 21.72
C ASP A 137 22.63 -9.14 21.12
N ARG A 138 22.13 -7.89 21.17
CA ARG A 138 22.78 -6.72 20.56
C ARG A 138 23.24 -5.70 21.59
N SER A 139 24.43 -5.13 21.39
CA SER A 139 24.86 -3.91 22.09
C SER A 139 24.25 -2.69 21.41
N LEU A 140 23.51 -1.89 22.17
CA LEU A 140 22.73 -0.75 21.65
C LEU A 140 23.29 0.59 22.16
N ALA A 141 23.23 1.62 21.31
CA ALA A 141 23.45 2.99 21.74
C ALA A 141 22.16 3.64 22.28
N ASN A 142 22.29 4.71 23.07
CA ASN A 142 21.18 5.57 23.50
C ASN A 142 20.04 4.83 24.25
N VAL A 143 20.37 3.83 25.06
CA VAL A 143 19.39 3.13 25.91
C VAL A 143 19.17 3.92 27.20
N ASP A 144 18.03 4.61 27.28
CA ASP A 144 17.49 5.23 28.50
C ASP A 144 16.22 4.51 28.97
N ASP A 145 15.64 4.93 30.10
CA ASP A 145 14.42 4.34 30.65
C ASP A 145 13.24 4.36 29.66
N ARG A 146 13.16 5.41 28.82
CA ARG A 146 12.12 5.53 27.79
C ARG A 146 12.31 4.47 26.71
N ARG A 147 13.55 4.20 26.30
CA ARG A 147 13.89 3.14 25.34
C ARG A 147 13.51 1.77 25.88
N GLN A 148 13.77 1.51 27.16
CA GLN A 148 13.41 0.26 27.83
C GLN A 148 11.90 0.04 27.94
N ALA A 149 11.11 1.12 28.04
CA ALA A 149 9.65 1.08 28.15
C ALA A 149 8.90 0.88 26.81
N ILE A 150 9.58 0.84 25.66
CA ILE A 150 8.92 0.58 24.37
C ILE A 150 8.37 -0.85 24.36
N THR A 151 7.11 -1.02 24.00
CA THR A 151 6.46 -2.32 23.82
C THR A 151 6.15 -2.56 22.34
N VAL A 152 5.76 -3.78 21.98
CA VAL A 152 5.26 -4.08 20.62
C VAL A 152 4.04 -3.21 20.28
N GLN A 153 3.15 -2.92 21.23
CA GLN A 153 1.98 -2.07 21.04
C GLN A 153 2.39 -0.63 20.71
N HIS A 154 3.44 -0.10 21.34
CA HIS A 154 3.98 1.21 20.99
C HIS A 154 4.52 1.27 19.55
N LEU A 155 5.07 0.17 19.02
CA LEU A 155 5.45 0.08 17.62
C LEU A 155 4.22 0.08 16.69
N LEU A 156 3.20 -0.72 17.03
CA LEU A 156 1.94 -0.88 16.28
C LEU A 156 1.13 0.42 16.18
N ASP A 157 1.13 1.21 17.26
CA ASP A 157 0.34 2.43 17.38
C ASP A 157 1.10 3.69 16.95
N MET A 158 2.35 3.56 16.48
CA MET A 158 3.21 4.68 16.10
C MET A 158 3.47 5.66 17.25
N THR A 159 3.59 5.13 18.47
CA THR A 159 3.81 5.91 19.70
C THR A 159 5.11 5.50 20.40
N SER A 160 6.07 4.94 19.66
CA SER A 160 7.34 4.46 20.23
C SER A 160 8.22 5.55 20.85
N GLY A 161 8.04 6.83 20.47
CA GLY A 161 8.86 7.94 20.96
C GLY A 161 10.27 8.01 20.36
N ILE A 162 10.65 7.09 19.46
CA ILE A 162 11.93 7.09 18.75
C ILE A 162 12.06 8.35 17.88
N ASP A 163 13.21 9.02 17.91
CA ASP A 163 13.47 10.19 17.06
C ASP A 163 13.49 9.79 15.58
N TRP A 164 12.46 10.22 14.85
CA TRP A 164 12.23 9.82 13.48
C TRP A 164 11.61 10.93 12.65
N ARG A 165 12.08 11.04 11.40
CA ARG A 165 11.55 11.94 10.37
C ARG A 165 11.32 11.19 9.07
N GLU A 166 10.07 11.21 8.62
CA GLU A 166 9.66 10.71 7.31
C GLU A 166 9.97 11.71 6.21
N PRO A 167 9.95 11.29 4.92
CA PRO A 167 10.14 12.21 3.79
C PRO A 167 9.18 13.41 3.79
N THR A 168 8.00 13.26 4.39
CA THR A 168 6.97 14.31 4.51
C THR A 168 7.24 15.33 5.61
N ASP A 169 8.21 15.08 6.51
CA ASP A 169 8.47 15.92 7.69
C ASP A 169 9.56 16.98 7.44
N GLY A 170 10.09 17.05 6.22
CA GLY A 170 11.22 17.92 5.85
C GLY A 170 12.58 17.27 6.13
N ARG A 171 13.66 18.06 5.96
CA ARG A 171 15.04 17.58 6.12
C ARG A 171 15.57 17.84 7.54
N PRO A 172 16.51 17.02 8.06
CA PRO A 172 16.99 15.75 7.49
C PRO A 172 15.91 14.64 7.54
N VAL A 173 16.07 13.60 6.70
CA VAL A 173 15.08 12.52 6.55
C VAL A 173 15.68 11.20 7.03
N THR A 174 15.31 10.78 8.24
CA THR A 174 15.80 9.57 8.90
C THR A 174 15.49 8.31 8.09
N PHE A 175 14.34 8.27 7.43
CA PHE A 175 13.98 7.15 6.55
C PHE A 175 15.04 6.88 5.47
N PHE A 176 15.49 7.90 4.75
CA PHE A 176 16.49 7.70 3.69
C PHE A 176 17.90 7.45 4.26
N GLU A 177 18.21 7.93 5.46
CA GLU A 177 19.46 7.61 6.16
C GLU A 177 19.51 6.12 6.51
N MET A 178 18.40 5.59 7.06
CA MET A 178 18.23 4.15 7.29
C MET A 178 18.45 3.37 5.99
N GLU A 179 17.81 3.78 4.89
CA GLU A 179 17.93 3.06 3.61
C GLU A 179 19.36 2.98 3.07
N ARG A 180 20.24 3.91 3.46
CA ARG A 180 21.67 3.90 3.12
C ARG A 180 22.53 3.10 4.10
N SER A 181 21.99 2.73 5.26
CA SER A 181 22.68 1.89 6.23
C SER A 181 22.80 0.45 5.73
N ARG A 182 23.87 -0.23 6.14
CA ARG A 182 24.07 -1.67 5.93
C ARG A 182 23.28 -2.53 6.92
N ASP A 183 22.93 -1.98 8.08
CA ASP A 183 22.10 -2.62 9.09
C ASP A 183 20.98 -1.66 9.50
N TRP A 184 19.77 -1.90 8.98
CA TRP A 184 18.59 -1.07 9.23
C TRP A 184 18.08 -1.30 10.65
N THR A 185 18.10 -2.55 11.13
CA THR A 185 17.66 -2.88 12.48
C THR A 185 18.49 -2.14 13.50
N ARG A 186 19.82 -2.25 13.42
CA ARG A 186 20.75 -1.51 14.28
C ARG A 186 20.59 0.00 14.13
N PHE A 187 20.45 0.50 12.89
CA PHE A 187 20.26 1.93 12.66
C PHE A 187 19.07 2.48 13.46
N ILE A 188 17.93 1.78 13.46
CA ILE A 188 16.74 2.18 14.23
C ILE A 188 16.96 1.96 15.74
N LEU A 189 17.65 0.86 16.10
CA LEU A 189 17.90 0.53 17.51
C LEU A 189 18.79 1.55 18.22
N ASP A 190 19.77 2.11 17.52
CA ASP A 190 20.73 3.08 18.03
C ASP A 190 20.19 4.53 18.03
N ARG A 191 18.96 4.77 17.56
CA ARG A 191 18.36 6.12 17.52
C ARG A 191 18.07 6.66 18.92
N PRO A 192 18.28 7.98 19.15
CA PRO A 192 17.84 8.62 20.39
C PRO A 192 16.32 8.65 20.50
N MET A 193 15.83 8.87 21.72
CA MET A 193 14.40 9.04 22.02
C MET A 193 14.04 10.53 22.00
N SER A 194 12.94 10.86 21.33
CA SER A 194 12.37 12.21 21.30
C SER A 194 11.26 12.41 22.32
N ASN A 195 10.48 11.36 22.63
CA ASN A 195 9.34 11.43 23.56
C ASN A 195 9.25 10.15 24.40
N THR A 196 8.44 10.18 25.47
CA THR A 196 8.06 8.96 26.20
C THR A 196 7.18 8.08 25.30
N PRO A 197 7.36 6.74 25.31
CA PRO A 197 6.46 5.85 24.59
C PRO A 197 5.01 6.02 25.06
N GLY A 198 4.06 6.01 24.12
CA GLY A 198 2.63 6.19 24.38
C GLY A 198 2.14 7.64 24.33
N ASP A 199 3.00 8.63 24.60
CA ASP A 199 2.58 10.03 24.75
C ASP A 199 2.14 10.69 23.44
N ILE A 200 2.92 10.49 22.36
CA ILE A 200 2.76 11.21 21.10
C ILE A 200 2.75 10.25 19.92
N PHE A 201 1.76 10.43 19.04
CA PHE A 201 1.75 9.81 17.72
C PHE A 201 2.83 10.43 16.83
N ASN A 202 3.74 9.59 16.33
CA ASN A 202 4.75 9.95 15.33
C ASN A 202 4.75 8.87 14.24
N TYR A 203 4.32 9.22 13.02
CA TYR A 203 4.30 8.29 11.90
C TYR A 203 5.73 7.88 11.53
N ASN A 204 6.09 6.61 11.78
CA ASN A 204 7.48 6.17 11.78
C ASN A 204 7.64 4.80 11.09
N SER A 205 8.34 4.76 9.96
CA SER A 205 8.60 3.55 9.18
C SER A 205 9.68 2.64 9.77
N GLY A 206 10.46 3.13 10.76
CA GLY A 206 11.33 2.32 11.58
C GLY A 206 10.55 1.39 12.52
N ASN A 207 9.39 1.80 13.04
CA ASN A 207 8.58 0.95 13.93
C ASN A 207 8.16 -0.40 13.28
N PRO A 208 7.51 -0.43 12.09
CA PRO A 208 7.17 -1.69 11.44
C PRO A 208 8.40 -2.42 10.89
N GLN A 209 9.52 -1.73 10.62
CA GLN A 209 10.77 -2.40 10.28
C GLN A 209 11.31 -3.21 11.47
N LEU A 210 11.31 -2.63 12.68
CA LEU A 210 11.63 -3.37 13.91
C LEU A 210 10.66 -4.53 14.12
N LEU A 211 9.36 -4.32 13.91
CA LEU A 211 8.37 -5.40 14.06
C LEU A 211 8.59 -6.53 13.05
N SER A 212 9.01 -6.23 11.81
CA SER A 212 9.42 -7.24 10.83
C SER A 212 10.66 -8.04 11.29
N ALA A 213 11.64 -7.37 11.90
CA ALA A 213 12.80 -8.03 12.49
C ALA A 213 12.42 -8.93 13.70
N ILE A 214 11.50 -8.48 14.56
CA ILE A 214 10.95 -9.27 15.66
C ILE A 214 10.24 -10.51 15.12
N LEU A 215 9.35 -10.35 14.14
CA LEU A 215 8.67 -11.48 13.48
C LEU A 215 9.68 -12.47 12.90
N THR A 216 10.77 -11.98 12.32
CA THR A 216 11.83 -12.84 11.77
C THR A 216 12.51 -13.66 12.86
N LYS A 217 12.81 -13.06 14.02
CA LYS A 217 13.38 -13.77 15.17
C LYS A 217 12.42 -14.79 15.77
N LEU A 218 11.14 -14.43 15.93
CA LEU A 218 10.12 -15.28 16.53
C LEU A 218 9.78 -16.50 15.67
N THR A 219 9.76 -16.32 14.35
CA THR A 219 9.32 -17.37 13.42
C THR A 219 10.48 -18.16 12.81
N GLY A 220 11.70 -17.62 12.82
CA GLY A 220 12.82 -18.12 12.03
C GLY A 220 12.64 -17.96 10.51
N MET A 221 11.60 -17.24 10.07
CA MET A 221 11.24 -17.01 8.67
C MET A 221 11.27 -15.52 8.35
N SER A 222 11.50 -15.13 7.10
CA SER A 222 11.23 -13.73 6.71
C SER A 222 9.74 -13.42 6.85
N ALA A 223 9.37 -12.15 7.07
CA ALA A 223 7.95 -11.78 7.14
C ALA A 223 7.19 -12.13 5.85
N GLU A 224 7.86 -12.10 4.70
CA GLU A 224 7.33 -12.59 3.42
C GLU A 224 7.00 -14.10 3.47
N ASP A 225 7.92 -14.93 3.94
CA ASP A 225 7.71 -16.39 4.01
C ASP A 225 6.64 -16.75 5.04
N TYR A 226 6.60 -16.05 6.16
CA TYR A 226 5.55 -16.19 7.16
C TYR A 226 4.18 -15.77 6.61
N ALA A 227 4.12 -14.64 5.88
CA ALA A 227 2.92 -14.20 5.20
C ALA A 227 2.46 -15.22 4.15
N LYS A 228 3.37 -15.75 3.32
CA LYS A 228 3.09 -16.81 2.36
C LYS A 228 2.39 -18.00 3.03
N ALA A 229 2.91 -18.46 4.16
CA ALA A 229 2.39 -19.63 4.85
C ALA A 229 1.08 -19.36 5.61
N LYS A 230 0.97 -18.23 6.31
CA LYS A 230 -0.11 -17.98 7.30
C LYS A 230 -1.18 -17.01 6.87
N LEU A 231 -0.89 -16.15 5.87
CA LEU A 231 -1.81 -15.13 5.38
C LEU A 231 -2.13 -15.34 3.90
N PHE A 232 -1.17 -15.10 3.01
CA PHE A 232 -1.39 -15.14 1.56
C PHE A 232 -1.88 -16.51 1.09
N GLY A 233 -1.30 -17.61 1.57
CA GLY A 233 -1.75 -18.97 1.27
C GLY A 233 -3.24 -19.18 1.61
N PRO A 234 -3.66 -19.00 2.87
CA PRO A 234 -5.07 -19.09 3.26
C PRO A 234 -6.02 -18.14 2.51
N LEU A 235 -5.58 -16.93 2.13
CA LEU A 235 -6.38 -15.99 1.35
C LEU A 235 -6.36 -16.29 -0.16
N GLY A 236 -5.55 -17.24 -0.64
CA GLY A 236 -5.37 -17.51 -2.06
C GLY A 236 -4.69 -16.37 -2.82
N ILE A 237 -3.81 -15.62 -2.16
CA ILE A 237 -2.96 -14.59 -2.77
C ILE A 237 -1.71 -15.30 -3.29
N THR A 238 -1.47 -15.25 -4.60
CA THR A 238 -0.40 -16.01 -5.27
C THR A 238 0.61 -15.14 -6.02
N ASN A 239 0.32 -13.85 -6.20
CA ASN A 239 1.17 -12.91 -6.93
C ASN A 239 1.50 -11.70 -6.06
N TRP A 240 2.74 -11.66 -5.55
CA TRP A 240 3.25 -10.53 -4.80
C TRP A 240 4.74 -10.34 -5.07
N LYS A 241 5.25 -9.17 -4.71
CA LYS A 241 6.69 -8.89 -4.56
C LYS A 241 6.90 -8.20 -3.24
N TRP A 242 7.94 -8.56 -2.51
CA TRP A 242 8.28 -7.88 -1.26
C TRP A 242 9.77 -7.54 -1.24
N ARG A 243 10.07 -6.26 -1.11
CA ARG A 243 11.45 -5.79 -0.93
C ARG A 243 12.02 -6.33 0.39
N LYS A 244 13.32 -6.63 0.39
CA LYS A 244 14.12 -6.96 1.57
C LYS A 244 15.15 -5.87 1.82
N ASP A 245 15.50 -5.69 3.09
CA ASP A 245 16.62 -4.85 3.50
C ASP A 245 17.97 -5.57 3.26
N PRO A 246 19.12 -4.92 3.50
CA PRO A 246 20.43 -5.55 3.32
C PRO A 246 20.71 -6.76 4.23
N GLN A 247 19.96 -6.93 5.32
CA GLN A 247 20.08 -8.11 6.21
C GLN A 247 19.16 -9.27 5.74
N GLY A 248 18.39 -9.09 4.66
CA GLY A 248 17.43 -10.07 4.17
C GLY A 248 16.07 -10.04 4.87
N ILE A 249 15.81 -9.04 5.73
CA ILE A 249 14.54 -8.86 6.42
C ILE A 249 13.56 -8.20 5.46
N SER A 250 12.36 -8.77 5.28
CA SER A 250 11.29 -8.14 4.49
C SER A 250 10.99 -6.75 5.03
N THR A 251 10.93 -5.75 4.16
CA THR A 251 10.76 -4.36 4.60
C THR A 251 9.40 -4.15 5.23
N GLY A 252 9.37 -3.58 6.45
CA GLY A 252 8.13 -3.45 7.22
C GLY A 252 7.35 -2.17 6.92
N GLY A 253 8.05 -1.08 6.60
CA GLY A 253 7.44 0.23 6.38
C GLY A 253 6.79 0.42 5.00
N ASN A 254 7.28 -0.27 3.98
CA ASN A 254 6.82 -0.21 2.58
C ASN A 254 7.38 -1.42 1.81
N GLY A 255 7.13 -1.48 0.50
CA GLY A 255 7.86 -2.39 -0.41
C GLY A 255 7.15 -3.70 -0.75
N LEU A 256 5.95 -3.94 -0.22
CA LEU A 256 5.04 -4.98 -0.71
C LEU A 256 4.30 -4.48 -1.95
N ALA A 257 4.16 -5.34 -2.95
CA ALA A 257 3.32 -5.12 -4.12
C ALA A 257 2.26 -6.22 -4.24
N LEU A 258 1.01 -5.82 -4.49
CA LEU A 258 -0.16 -6.72 -4.60
C LEU A 258 -1.07 -6.31 -5.76
N LEU A 259 -1.88 -7.25 -6.24
CA LEU A 259 -3.01 -6.92 -7.11
C LEU A 259 -4.12 -6.23 -6.30
N PRO A 260 -4.89 -5.28 -6.88
CA PRO A 260 -6.02 -4.64 -6.18
C PRO A 260 -7.06 -5.63 -5.64
N ARG A 261 -7.31 -6.73 -6.36
CA ARG A 261 -8.18 -7.82 -5.91
C ARG A 261 -7.63 -8.55 -4.68
N ASP A 262 -6.31 -8.66 -4.54
CA ASP A 262 -5.66 -9.30 -3.38
C ASP A 262 -5.59 -8.34 -2.19
N MET A 263 -5.39 -7.05 -2.44
CA MET A 263 -5.59 -6.00 -1.43
C MET A 263 -7.01 -6.08 -0.84
N ALA A 264 -8.03 -6.28 -1.68
CA ALA A 264 -9.41 -6.42 -1.23
C ALA A 264 -9.63 -7.65 -0.34
N LYS A 265 -8.90 -8.76 -0.56
CA LYS A 265 -9.00 -9.95 0.31
C LYS A 265 -8.50 -9.65 1.72
N ILE A 266 -7.43 -8.87 1.85
CA ILE A 266 -6.94 -8.40 3.15
C ILE A 266 -8.00 -7.53 3.82
N GLY A 267 -8.61 -6.58 3.10
CA GLY A 267 -9.74 -5.80 3.62
C GLY A 267 -10.91 -6.68 4.05
N TYR A 268 -11.21 -7.74 3.29
CA TYR A 268 -12.33 -8.64 3.55
C TYR A 268 -12.11 -9.51 4.79
N LEU A 269 -10.86 -9.93 5.05
CA LEU A 269 -10.48 -10.58 6.29
C LEU A 269 -10.82 -9.70 7.50
N TYR A 270 -10.49 -8.41 7.44
CA TYR A 270 -10.83 -7.45 8.49
C TYR A 270 -12.34 -7.18 8.56
N LEU A 271 -13.04 -7.08 7.43
CA LEU A 271 -14.50 -6.94 7.37
C LEU A 271 -15.23 -8.14 7.97
N ARG A 272 -14.62 -9.33 7.91
CA ARG A 272 -15.09 -10.58 8.52
C ARG A 272 -14.48 -10.84 9.90
N ASN A 273 -14.03 -9.77 10.58
CA ASN A 273 -13.53 -9.81 11.95
C ASN A 273 -12.41 -10.85 12.18
N GLY A 274 -11.50 -10.97 11.21
CA GLY A 274 -10.36 -11.88 11.25
C GLY A 274 -10.69 -13.34 10.91
N GLN A 275 -11.93 -13.64 10.53
CA GLN A 275 -12.35 -14.97 10.09
C GLN A 275 -12.14 -15.17 8.58
N TRP A 276 -11.74 -16.37 8.20
CA TRP A 276 -11.63 -16.80 6.82
C TRP A 276 -11.95 -18.30 6.70
N GLU A 277 -12.96 -18.66 5.91
CA GLU A 277 -13.38 -20.07 5.70
C GLU A 277 -13.48 -20.90 6.99
N GLY A 278 -14.16 -20.34 8.01
CA GLY A 278 -14.35 -20.99 9.30
C GLY A 278 -13.12 -21.01 10.22
N LYS A 279 -12.01 -20.36 9.82
CA LYS A 279 -10.79 -20.23 10.63
C LYS A 279 -10.61 -18.81 11.11
N THR A 280 -10.27 -18.65 12.38
CA THR A 280 -9.79 -17.37 12.90
C THR A 280 -8.33 -17.21 12.51
N LEU A 281 -8.04 -16.31 11.57
CA LEU A 281 -6.68 -15.99 11.17
C LEU A 281 -6.12 -14.85 12.03
N VAL A 282 -6.93 -13.83 12.29
CA VAL A 282 -6.56 -12.68 13.13
C VAL A 282 -7.48 -12.66 14.35
N PRO A 283 -6.96 -12.47 15.57
CA PRO A 283 -7.79 -12.35 16.77
C PRO A 283 -8.84 -11.22 16.62
N PRO A 284 -10.13 -11.49 16.88
CA PRO A 284 -11.19 -10.47 16.80
C PRO A 284 -10.90 -9.18 17.57
N ALA A 285 -10.30 -9.29 18.76
CA ALA A 285 -9.92 -8.13 19.57
C ALA A 285 -8.90 -7.21 18.88
N PHE A 286 -7.99 -7.78 18.07
CA PHE A 286 -7.03 -6.99 17.29
C PHE A 286 -7.73 -6.21 16.18
N VAL A 287 -8.67 -6.86 15.48
CA VAL A 287 -9.50 -6.23 14.44
C VAL A 287 -10.39 -5.14 15.04
N GLU A 288 -11.02 -5.40 16.19
CA GLU A 288 -11.84 -4.42 16.89
C GLU A 288 -11.03 -3.17 17.25
N ARG A 289 -9.83 -3.33 17.82
CA ARG A 289 -8.93 -2.21 18.14
C ARG A 289 -8.57 -1.38 16.89
N SER A 290 -8.29 -2.02 15.75
CA SER A 290 -8.06 -1.31 14.49
C SER A 290 -9.30 -0.54 14.02
N SER A 291 -10.48 -1.14 14.12
CA SER A 291 -11.75 -0.53 13.68
C SER A 291 -12.24 0.61 14.58
N ARG A 292 -11.88 0.56 15.87
CA ARG A 292 -12.21 1.54 16.91
C ARG A 292 -10.99 2.32 17.36
N ALA A 293 -10.13 2.66 16.40
CA ALA A 293 -8.88 3.34 16.68
C ALA A 293 -9.10 4.63 17.50
N THR A 294 -8.24 4.84 18.51
CA THR A 294 -8.38 5.97 19.46
C THR A 294 -7.18 6.91 19.48
N ILE A 295 -6.02 6.52 18.95
CA ILE A 295 -4.82 7.37 18.99
C ILE A 295 -5.02 8.57 18.05
N ASN A 296 -4.88 9.77 18.60
CA ASN A 296 -4.98 10.99 17.83
C ASN A 296 -3.73 11.21 16.99
N MET A 297 -3.88 11.25 15.67
CA MET A 297 -2.78 11.47 14.73
C MET A 297 -2.32 12.94 14.65
N ASN A 298 -3.09 13.87 15.24
CA ASN A 298 -2.84 15.30 15.22
C ASN A 298 -2.66 15.89 13.80
N LEU A 299 -3.41 15.36 12.83
CA LEU A 299 -3.38 15.81 11.43
C LEU A 299 -4.18 17.09 11.26
N LYS A 300 -3.53 18.16 10.79
CA LYS A 300 -4.21 19.46 10.56
C LYS A 300 -5.29 19.41 9.49
N PHE A 301 -5.08 18.64 8.43
CA PHE A 301 -5.98 18.60 7.28
C PHE A 301 -7.22 17.73 7.51
N GLU A 302 -7.17 16.81 8.47
CA GLU A 302 -8.30 15.95 8.84
C GLU A 302 -8.15 15.51 10.30
N PRO A 303 -8.53 16.39 11.25
CA PRO A 303 -8.34 16.16 12.70
C PRO A 303 -9.16 14.99 13.26
N ALA A 304 -10.14 14.48 12.51
CA ALA A 304 -10.97 13.35 12.91
C ALA A 304 -10.22 12.01 12.80
N PHE A 305 -9.11 11.93 12.06
CA PHE A 305 -8.38 10.68 11.93
C PHE A 305 -7.85 10.16 13.25
N ARG A 306 -8.01 8.85 13.43
CA ARG A 306 -7.41 8.08 14.52
C ARG A 306 -6.55 6.96 13.97
N TYR A 307 -5.67 6.44 14.82
CA TYR A 307 -4.76 5.36 14.46
C TYR A 307 -4.76 4.25 15.49
N SER A 308 -4.61 3.00 15.04
CA SER A 308 -4.30 1.85 15.89
C SER A 308 -3.81 0.71 15.03
N ASN A 309 -2.83 -0.07 15.50
CA ASN A 309 -2.41 -1.32 14.86
C ASN A 309 -2.07 -1.20 13.36
N TYR A 310 -1.46 -0.10 12.95
CA TYR A 310 -1.19 0.27 11.56
C TYR A 310 -2.39 0.60 10.65
N PHE A 311 -3.59 0.77 11.21
CA PHE A 311 -4.78 1.26 10.51
C PHE A 311 -5.10 2.70 10.88
N TRP A 312 -5.55 3.45 9.88
CA TRP A 312 -6.16 4.76 10.02
C TRP A 312 -7.66 4.56 10.15
N ALA A 313 -8.35 5.38 10.95
CA ALA A 313 -9.80 5.33 11.06
C ALA A 313 -10.42 6.71 11.02
N LEU A 314 -11.62 6.79 10.45
CA LEU A 314 -12.56 7.89 10.55
C LEU A 314 -13.73 7.40 11.41
N PRO A 315 -13.66 7.53 12.75
CA PRO A 315 -14.66 6.95 13.65
C PRO A 315 -16.08 7.43 13.34
N ASN A 316 -16.24 8.71 13.01
CA ASN A 316 -17.54 9.32 12.69
C ASN A 316 -18.20 8.74 11.43
N ARG A 317 -17.42 8.11 10.55
CA ARG A 317 -17.91 7.48 9.31
C ARG A 317 -18.02 5.96 9.44
N ASN A 318 -17.61 5.37 10.56
CA ASN A 318 -17.42 3.93 10.70
C ASN A 318 -16.57 3.33 9.55
N VAL A 319 -15.47 4.01 9.21
CA VAL A 319 -14.53 3.53 8.18
C VAL A 319 -13.13 3.46 8.76
N TYR A 320 -12.43 2.37 8.49
CA TYR A 320 -11.00 2.26 8.76
C TYR A 320 -10.28 1.70 7.53
N MET A 321 -8.98 1.98 7.45
CA MET A 321 -8.23 1.82 6.22
C MET A 321 -6.73 1.63 6.45
N ALA A 322 -6.12 0.82 5.59
CA ALA A 322 -4.68 0.84 5.38
C ALA A 322 -4.35 1.87 4.30
N VAL A 323 -3.41 2.78 4.58
CA VAL A 323 -3.09 3.90 3.69
C VAL A 323 -1.63 3.87 3.27
N GLY A 324 -1.41 3.75 1.96
CA GLY A 324 -0.13 3.91 1.29
C GLY A 324 0.03 5.30 0.65
N TYR A 325 1.29 5.74 0.53
CA TYR A 325 1.66 6.95 -0.21
C TYR A 325 1.09 6.93 -1.64
N HIS A 326 0.63 8.08 -2.15
CA HIS A 326 -0.20 8.17 -3.38
C HIS A 326 -1.43 7.25 -3.33
N CYS A 327 -2.20 7.34 -2.24
CA CYS A 327 -3.48 6.65 -2.01
C CYS A 327 -3.58 5.20 -2.51
N GLN A 328 -2.59 4.38 -2.14
CA GLN A 328 -2.71 2.92 -2.22
C GLN A 328 -3.52 2.44 -1.01
N VAL A 329 -4.85 2.43 -1.12
CA VAL A 329 -5.74 2.33 0.05
C VAL A 329 -6.55 1.03 0.01
N ILE A 330 -6.68 0.42 1.20
CA ILE A 330 -7.68 -0.61 1.49
C ILE A 330 -8.65 0.01 2.50
N MET A 331 -9.90 0.23 2.13
CA MET A 331 -10.94 0.76 3.00
C MET A 331 -11.91 -0.34 3.41
N VAL A 332 -12.33 -0.33 4.67
CA VAL A 332 -13.31 -1.24 5.22
C VAL A 332 -14.46 -0.44 5.82
N PHE A 333 -15.69 -0.75 5.39
CA PHE A 333 -16.93 -0.14 5.86
C PHE A 333 -17.77 -1.22 6.53
N PRO A 334 -17.57 -1.51 7.84
CA PRO A 334 -18.29 -2.58 8.52
C PRO A 334 -19.80 -2.47 8.44
N ALA A 335 -20.34 -1.27 8.68
CA ALA A 335 -21.79 -1.03 8.67
C ALA A 335 -22.44 -1.26 7.30
N LEU A 336 -21.68 -1.14 6.20
CA LEU A 336 -22.20 -1.27 4.83
C LEU A 336 -21.85 -2.62 4.17
N ASP A 337 -21.08 -3.46 4.87
CA ASP A 337 -20.48 -4.69 4.36
C ASP A 337 -19.66 -4.47 3.07
N ILE A 338 -18.83 -3.41 3.06
CA ILE A 338 -18.00 -3.02 1.90
C ILE A 338 -16.51 -3.11 2.20
N VAL A 339 -15.77 -3.63 1.23
CA VAL A 339 -14.33 -3.37 1.05
C VAL A 339 -14.16 -2.56 -0.22
N ALA A 340 -13.38 -1.48 -0.16
CA ALA A 340 -12.98 -0.73 -1.34
C ALA A 340 -11.46 -0.63 -1.42
N VAL A 341 -10.93 -0.67 -2.64
CA VAL A 341 -9.50 -0.52 -2.92
C VAL A 341 -9.32 0.56 -3.97
N THR A 342 -8.35 1.44 -3.75
CA THR A 342 -7.85 2.36 -4.77
C THR A 342 -6.34 2.22 -4.89
N THR A 343 -5.83 2.31 -6.11
CA THR A 343 -4.43 2.59 -6.38
C THR A 343 -4.36 3.84 -7.24
N THR A 344 -3.48 4.78 -6.93
CA THR A 344 -3.40 6.08 -7.61
C THR A 344 -1.97 6.57 -7.75
N ARG A 345 -1.78 7.66 -8.50
CA ARG A 345 -0.51 8.39 -8.61
C ARG A 345 -0.51 9.75 -7.90
N ASP A 346 -1.62 10.11 -7.26
CA ASP A 346 -1.82 11.40 -6.59
C ASP A 346 -2.68 11.23 -5.33
N PHE A 347 -2.77 12.28 -4.52
CA PHE A 347 -3.60 12.31 -3.32
C PHE A 347 -5.04 12.71 -3.63
N TYR A 348 -5.98 12.08 -2.91
CA TYR A 348 -7.38 12.50 -2.87
C TYR A 348 -7.86 12.61 -1.42
N PRO A 349 -8.87 13.45 -1.12
CA PRO A 349 -9.46 13.52 0.21
C PRO A 349 -10.23 12.22 0.51
N PHE A 350 -9.78 11.43 1.49
CA PHE A 350 -10.42 10.14 1.84
C PHE A 350 -11.91 10.29 2.19
N GLY A 351 -12.29 11.39 2.84
CA GLY A 351 -13.70 11.72 3.12
C GLY A 351 -14.56 11.73 1.86
N VAL A 352 -14.08 12.33 0.77
CA VAL A 352 -14.84 12.44 -0.49
C VAL A 352 -15.07 11.07 -1.12
N VAL A 353 -14.04 10.22 -1.19
CA VAL A 353 -14.18 8.87 -1.76
C VAL A 353 -15.08 7.99 -0.88
N THR A 354 -14.95 8.09 0.45
CA THR A 354 -15.85 7.37 1.37
C THR A 354 -17.31 7.85 1.24
N ASP A 355 -17.56 9.14 1.00
CA ASP A 355 -18.90 9.68 0.73
C ASP A 355 -19.48 9.17 -0.59
N TYR A 356 -18.68 9.10 -1.66
CA TYR A 356 -19.13 8.52 -2.93
C TYR A 356 -19.53 7.05 -2.76
N ILE A 357 -18.71 6.24 -2.09
CA ILE A 357 -18.95 4.81 -1.89
C ILE A 357 -20.19 4.60 -1.01
N ALA A 358 -20.28 5.28 0.13
CA ALA A 358 -21.41 5.16 1.04
C ALA A 358 -22.70 5.71 0.39
N GLY A 359 -22.61 6.82 -0.33
CA GLY A 359 -23.73 7.44 -1.03
C GLY A 359 -24.32 6.58 -2.14
N ALA A 360 -23.51 5.70 -2.76
CA ALA A 360 -24.00 4.76 -3.77
C ALA A 360 -24.86 3.63 -3.16
N VAL A 361 -24.77 3.36 -1.85
CA VAL A 361 -25.65 2.40 -1.17
C VAL A 361 -27.03 3.02 -0.98
N LYS A 362 -28.06 2.44 -1.62
CA LYS A 362 -29.46 2.93 -1.52
C LYS A 362 -30.35 2.02 -0.70
N SER A 363 -29.96 0.76 -0.54
CA SER A 363 -30.73 -0.23 0.21
C SER A 363 -29.82 -1.31 0.81
N ASP A 364 -30.31 -1.92 1.89
CA ASP A 364 -29.73 -3.13 2.47
C ASP A 364 -30.11 -4.38 1.67
N THR A 365 -31.18 -4.32 0.88
CA THR A 365 -31.60 -5.39 -0.05
C THR A 365 -31.28 -5.03 -1.50
N ALA A 366 -31.53 -5.96 -2.42
CA ALA A 366 -31.43 -5.67 -3.85
C ALA A 366 -32.39 -4.53 -4.26
N LEU A 367 -31.93 -3.69 -5.18
CA LEU A 367 -32.74 -2.73 -5.92
C LEU A 367 -33.35 -3.41 -7.16
N PRO A 368 -34.45 -2.87 -7.74
CA PRO A 368 -34.85 -3.25 -9.08
C PRO A 368 -33.70 -3.05 -10.08
N PRO A 369 -33.54 -3.94 -11.08
CA PRO A 369 -32.53 -3.75 -12.13
C PRO A 369 -32.67 -2.37 -12.81
N SER A 370 -31.54 -1.70 -13.06
CA SER A 370 -31.48 -0.40 -13.74
C SER A 370 -30.67 -0.51 -15.04
N PRO A 371 -31.30 -0.83 -16.19
CA PRO A 371 -30.60 -0.93 -17.47
C PRO A 371 -29.89 0.38 -17.88
N GLU A 372 -30.49 1.52 -17.56
CA GLU A 372 -29.90 2.84 -17.80
C GLU A 372 -28.67 3.07 -16.92
N GLY A 373 -28.78 2.79 -15.62
CA GLY A 373 -27.66 2.90 -14.67
C GLY A 373 -26.50 1.97 -15.04
N ALA A 374 -26.80 0.71 -15.38
CA ALA A 374 -25.80 -0.26 -15.83
C ALA A 374 -25.08 0.20 -17.10
N THR A 375 -25.82 0.81 -18.04
CA THR A 375 -25.25 1.38 -19.28
C THR A 375 -24.33 2.57 -18.99
N LEU A 376 -24.72 3.46 -18.07
CA LEU A 376 -23.90 4.59 -17.63
C LEU A 376 -22.60 4.11 -16.98
N LEU A 377 -22.68 3.14 -16.08
CA LEU A 377 -21.51 2.56 -15.42
C LEU A 377 -20.58 1.87 -16.42
N ALA A 378 -21.12 1.01 -17.28
CA ALA A 378 -20.33 0.32 -18.29
C ALA A 378 -19.64 1.31 -19.27
N SER A 379 -20.31 2.41 -19.60
CA SER A 379 -19.73 3.48 -20.44
C SER A 379 -18.60 4.21 -19.71
N ALA A 380 -18.80 4.59 -18.44
CA ALA A 380 -17.77 5.23 -17.63
C ALA A 380 -16.53 4.33 -17.45
N VAL A 381 -16.74 3.04 -17.19
CA VAL A 381 -15.66 2.04 -17.09
C VAL A 381 -14.89 1.94 -18.41
N ARG A 382 -15.61 1.78 -19.54
CA ARG A 382 -14.98 1.68 -20.86
C ARG A 382 -14.17 2.92 -21.23
N GLU A 383 -14.70 4.09 -20.92
CA GLU A 383 -14.06 5.38 -21.18
C GLU A 383 -12.71 5.50 -20.48
N VAL A 384 -12.62 5.05 -19.22
CA VAL A 384 -11.38 5.13 -18.45
C VAL A 384 -10.43 3.97 -18.71
N SER A 385 -10.94 2.79 -19.06
CA SER A 385 -10.12 1.59 -19.32
C SER A 385 -9.54 1.54 -20.73
N THR A 386 -10.05 2.38 -21.63
CA THR A 386 -9.56 2.45 -23.01
C THR A 386 -8.51 3.54 -23.11
N GLU A 387 -7.28 3.15 -23.45
CA GLU A 387 -6.24 4.14 -23.70
C GLU A 387 -6.66 5.05 -24.86
N LYS A 388 -6.38 6.35 -24.75
CA LYS A 388 -6.54 7.29 -25.86
C LYS A 388 -5.18 7.57 -26.47
N PRO A 389 -5.02 7.47 -27.80
CA PRO A 389 -3.75 7.79 -28.44
C PRO A 389 -3.48 9.28 -28.24
N SER A 390 -2.25 9.62 -27.86
CA SER A 390 -1.77 11.01 -27.95
C SER A 390 -1.46 11.36 -29.39
N ASP A 391 -1.44 12.67 -29.70
CA ASP A 391 -1.00 13.16 -30.99
C ASP A 391 0.41 12.63 -31.32
N VAL A 392 0.57 12.12 -32.54
CA VAL A 392 1.83 11.67 -33.08
C VAL A 392 2.17 12.52 -34.30
N GLY A 393 3.36 13.11 -34.32
CA GLY A 393 3.88 13.73 -35.53
C GLY A 393 4.17 12.69 -36.62
N VAL A 394 4.24 13.15 -37.87
CA VAL A 394 4.66 12.31 -39.00
C VAL A 394 6.10 11.86 -38.77
N ALA A 395 6.38 10.58 -39.00
CA ALA A 395 7.73 10.06 -38.90
C ALA A 395 8.63 10.67 -39.99
N PRO A 396 9.69 11.42 -39.64
CA PRO A 396 10.61 12.00 -40.61
C PRO A 396 11.60 10.96 -41.16
N GLU A 397 12.31 11.29 -42.23
CA GLU A 397 13.40 10.45 -42.76
C GLU A 397 14.47 10.14 -41.71
N THR A 398 14.71 11.08 -40.78
CA THR A 398 15.59 10.92 -39.61
C THR A 398 15.24 9.67 -38.80
N ALA A 399 13.96 9.28 -38.72
CA ALA A 399 13.54 8.09 -37.99
C ALA A 399 14.19 6.81 -38.54
N ALA A 400 14.23 6.66 -39.86
CA ALA A 400 14.90 5.55 -40.51
C ALA A 400 16.43 5.65 -40.37
N ALA A 401 16.98 6.87 -40.47
CA ALA A 401 18.42 7.12 -40.40
C ALA A 401 19.04 6.82 -39.02
N ILE A 402 18.27 6.95 -37.93
CA ILE A 402 18.76 6.70 -36.56
C ILE A 402 18.32 5.36 -35.96
N SER A 403 17.35 4.68 -36.58
CA SER A 403 16.85 3.38 -36.10
C SER A 403 17.98 2.36 -36.00
N GLY A 404 18.16 1.76 -34.82
CA GLY A 404 19.20 0.77 -34.52
C GLY A 404 20.58 1.36 -34.21
N LYS A 405 20.80 2.68 -34.34
CA LYS A 405 22.05 3.30 -33.89
C LYS A 405 22.16 3.26 -32.37
N VAL A 406 23.38 3.07 -31.86
CA VAL A 406 23.69 3.12 -30.43
C VAL A 406 24.45 4.39 -30.13
N TYR A 407 23.91 5.21 -29.25
CA TYR A 407 24.55 6.42 -28.75
C TYR A 407 25.15 6.13 -27.38
N THR A 408 26.38 6.58 -27.15
CA THR A 408 27.09 6.42 -25.87
C THR A 408 27.33 7.76 -25.21
N PHE A 409 27.30 7.75 -23.89
CA PHE A 409 27.35 8.96 -23.08
C PHE A 409 28.47 8.83 -22.04
N PRO A 410 29.27 9.88 -21.82
CA PRO A 410 30.16 9.95 -20.66
C PRO A 410 29.33 10.03 -19.37
N GLY A 411 29.96 9.85 -18.19
CA GLY A 411 29.28 9.98 -16.90
C GLY A 411 28.50 11.29 -16.80
N ASN A 412 27.20 11.22 -16.49
CA ASN A 412 26.28 12.36 -16.56
C ASN A 412 25.19 12.30 -15.48
N GLY A 413 24.46 13.40 -15.30
CA GLY A 413 23.42 13.54 -14.28
C GLY A 413 22.20 12.63 -14.44
N LEU A 414 21.95 12.12 -15.65
CA LEU A 414 20.91 11.10 -15.89
C LEU A 414 21.40 9.67 -15.59
N GLY A 415 22.70 9.48 -15.37
CA GLY A 415 23.34 8.18 -15.23
C GLY A 415 23.27 7.35 -16.52
N LEU A 416 23.00 7.99 -17.66
CA LEU A 416 22.85 7.31 -18.96
C LEU A 416 24.23 6.87 -19.48
N LYS A 417 24.40 5.61 -19.84
CA LYS A 417 25.64 5.07 -20.42
C LYS A 417 25.49 4.84 -21.93
N SER A 418 24.37 4.25 -22.34
CA SER A 418 24.03 4.11 -23.76
C SER A 418 22.53 4.14 -24.00
N LEU A 419 22.13 4.51 -25.22
CA LEU A 419 20.74 4.54 -25.68
C LEU A 419 20.66 4.10 -27.14
N SER A 420 19.69 3.25 -27.46
CA SER A 420 19.32 2.92 -28.83
C SER A 420 17.80 2.94 -28.99
N LEU A 421 17.34 3.36 -30.17
CA LEU A 421 15.93 3.32 -30.56
C LEU A 421 15.81 2.50 -31.83
N THR A 422 14.84 1.59 -31.86
CA THR A 422 14.31 1.02 -33.10
C THR A 422 12.99 1.72 -33.36
N LEU A 423 12.94 2.58 -34.38
CA LEU A 423 11.76 3.41 -34.71
C LEU A 423 11.09 2.98 -36.02
N THR A 424 11.66 2.00 -36.71
CA THR A 424 11.17 1.44 -37.96
C THR A 424 10.95 -0.07 -37.83
N GLY A 425 10.11 -0.62 -38.71
CA GLY A 425 9.74 -2.03 -38.68
C GLY A 425 8.56 -2.33 -37.75
N SER A 426 8.28 -3.62 -37.55
CA SER A 426 7.07 -4.08 -36.85
C SER A 426 7.19 -4.12 -35.32
N GLN A 427 8.37 -3.89 -34.76
CA GLN A 427 8.62 -3.94 -33.32
C GLN A 427 9.46 -2.74 -32.84
N PRO A 428 8.89 -1.53 -32.79
CA PRO A 428 9.59 -0.38 -32.24
C PRO A 428 9.95 -0.60 -30.77
N ARG A 429 11.17 -0.22 -30.38
CA ARG A 429 11.68 -0.46 -29.02
C ARG A 429 12.76 0.55 -28.62
N ILE A 430 12.95 0.70 -27.32
CA ILE A 430 14.06 1.44 -26.72
C ILE A 430 14.92 0.48 -25.92
N ASP A 431 16.23 0.69 -25.98
CA ASP A 431 17.21 0.04 -25.13
C ASP A 431 18.11 1.08 -24.49
N VAL A 432 18.24 1.01 -23.17
CA VAL A 432 18.98 1.97 -22.35
C VAL A 432 19.90 1.22 -21.40
N GLU A 433 21.13 1.67 -21.30
CA GLU A 433 22.07 1.22 -20.27
C GLU A 433 22.38 2.38 -19.33
N PHE A 434 22.30 2.14 -18.03
CA PHE A 434 22.64 3.12 -17.00
C PHE A 434 23.93 2.72 -16.30
N PHE A 435 24.74 3.73 -15.93
CA PHE A 435 25.78 3.57 -14.92
C PHE A 435 25.13 3.15 -13.59
N ASP A 436 25.78 2.25 -12.86
CA ASP A 436 25.37 1.94 -11.50
C ASP A 436 25.83 3.06 -10.55
N ARG A 437 25.13 3.20 -9.41
CA ARG A 437 25.54 4.13 -8.35
C ARG A 437 26.82 3.65 -7.66
N ASP A 438 27.02 2.34 -7.60
CA ASP A 438 28.30 1.75 -7.25
C ASP A 438 29.15 1.63 -8.53
N PRO A 439 30.25 2.39 -8.67
CA PRO A 439 31.08 2.36 -9.86
C PRO A 439 31.76 1.01 -10.10
N THR A 440 31.72 0.09 -9.13
CA THR A 440 32.25 -1.28 -9.24
C THR A 440 31.19 -2.30 -9.67
N ALA A 441 29.91 -1.94 -9.61
CA ALA A 441 28.81 -2.81 -10.02
C ALA A 441 28.60 -2.80 -11.54
N PRO A 442 28.08 -3.90 -12.13
CA PRO A 442 27.77 -3.94 -13.54
C PRO A 442 26.67 -2.93 -13.88
N SER A 443 26.77 -2.34 -15.07
CA SER A 443 25.75 -1.44 -15.60
C SER A 443 24.39 -2.12 -15.75
N ARG A 444 23.34 -1.33 -15.56
CA ARG A 444 21.97 -1.83 -15.61
C ARG A 444 21.34 -1.56 -16.97
N LYS A 445 20.94 -2.62 -17.67
CA LYS A 445 20.22 -2.51 -18.94
C LYS A 445 18.71 -2.56 -18.72
N VAL A 446 18.00 -1.70 -19.41
CA VAL A 446 16.53 -1.61 -19.40
C VAL A 446 16.09 -1.36 -20.83
N GLY A 447 15.12 -2.14 -21.31
CA GLY A 447 14.54 -1.92 -22.62
C GLY A 447 13.09 -2.35 -22.67
N GLY A 448 12.45 -2.11 -23.80
CA GLY A 448 11.07 -2.52 -24.02
C GLY A 448 10.47 -1.89 -25.27
N PRO A 449 9.27 -2.35 -25.66
CA PRO A 449 8.56 -1.83 -26.81
C PRO A 449 8.17 -0.36 -26.57
N ILE A 450 8.06 0.39 -27.67
CA ILE A 450 7.55 1.76 -27.69
C ILE A 450 6.34 1.80 -28.62
N GLY A 451 5.23 2.41 -28.18
CA GLY A 451 4.15 2.73 -29.10
C GLY A 451 4.44 4.02 -29.86
N LEU A 452 4.44 3.93 -31.19
CA LEU A 452 4.59 5.07 -32.10
C LEU A 452 3.24 5.58 -32.65
N ASP A 453 2.14 4.97 -32.21
CA ASP A 453 0.75 5.29 -32.54
C ASP A 453 0.07 6.14 -31.44
N GLY A 454 0.87 6.67 -30.50
CA GLY A 454 0.40 7.49 -29.39
C GLY A 454 -0.11 6.70 -28.19
N ARG A 455 -0.02 5.37 -28.22
CA ARG A 455 -0.43 4.47 -27.12
C ARG A 455 0.78 3.89 -26.40
N TYR A 456 0.62 3.57 -25.12
CA TYR A 456 1.64 2.91 -24.33
C TYR A 456 1.78 1.45 -24.72
N GLN A 457 3.00 1.07 -25.13
CA GLN A 457 3.37 -0.34 -25.24
C GLN A 457 3.99 -0.81 -23.94
N LYS A 458 3.43 -1.88 -23.38
CA LYS A 458 3.90 -2.53 -22.15
C LYS A 458 5.04 -3.47 -22.49
N GLY A 459 6.14 -3.35 -21.78
CA GLY A 459 7.28 -4.25 -21.83
C GLY A 459 7.25 -5.27 -20.71
N ASP A 460 8.43 -5.81 -20.41
CA ASP A 460 8.56 -6.85 -19.40
C ASP A 460 8.27 -6.35 -17.99
N THR A 461 7.85 -7.29 -17.15
CA THR A 461 7.66 -7.06 -15.73
C THR A 461 9.02 -6.96 -15.04
N THR A 462 9.31 -5.83 -14.41
CA THR A 462 10.52 -5.57 -13.63
C THR A 462 10.23 -5.70 -12.12
N PRO A 463 11.25 -5.76 -11.24
CA PRO A 463 11.03 -5.67 -9.79
C PRO A 463 10.25 -4.42 -9.36
N ALA A 464 10.35 -3.32 -10.11
CA ALA A 464 9.69 -2.05 -9.82
C ALA A 464 8.26 -1.94 -10.39
N GLY A 465 7.85 -2.84 -11.30
CA GLY A 465 6.57 -2.76 -12.01
C GLY A 465 6.71 -3.08 -13.51
N VAL A 466 5.68 -2.79 -14.30
CA VAL A 466 5.68 -3.04 -15.76
C VAL A 466 6.15 -1.79 -16.48
N SER A 467 7.25 -1.88 -17.25
CA SER A 467 7.66 -0.74 -18.08
C SER A 467 6.62 -0.48 -19.16
N ALA A 468 6.24 0.77 -19.38
CA ALA A 468 5.42 1.16 -20.51
C ALA A 468 6.03 2.38 -21.18
N ALA A 469 6.09 2.38 -22.51
CA ALA A 469 6.65 3.50 -23.25
C ALA A 469 5.82 3.83 -24.50
N LYS A 470 5.80 5.11 -24.83
CA LYS A 470 5.34 5.63 -26.12
C LYS A 470 6.22 6.77 -26.55
N GLY A 471 6.18 7.11 -27.82
CA GLY A 471 6.89 8.28 -28.30
C GLY A 471 6.31 8.85 -29.58
N SER A 472 6.68 10.09 -29.84
CA SER A 472 6.13 10.91 -30.92
C SER A 472 7.19 11.87 -31.43
N TRP A 473 7.21 12.11 -32.73
CA TRP A 473 8.02 13.17 -33.31
C TRP A 473 7.36 14.53 -33.07
N SER A 474 8.12 15.51 -32.58
CA SER A 474 7.66 16.90 -32.48
C SER A 474 8.12 17.76 -33.65
N ASN A 475 9.17 17.34 -34.34
CA ASN A 475 9.70 17.89 -35.60
C ASN A 475 10.69 16.88 -36.21
N ASP A 476 11.31 17.22 -37.34
CA ASP A 476 12.17 16.32 -38.11
C ASP A 476 13.42 15.81 -37.37
N HIS A 477 13.79 16.44 -36.26
CA HIS A 477 15.01 16.13 -35.50
C HIS A 477 14.75 15.83 -34.03
N THR A 478 13.49 15.86 -33.57
CA THR A 478 13.18 15.74 -32.15
C THR A 478 12.12 14.67 -31.91
N PHE A 479 12.52 13.63 -31.17
CA PHE A 479 11.65 12.58 -30.69
C PHE A 479 11.37 12.79 -29.21
N VAL A 480 10.09 12.78 -28.84
CA VAL A 480 9.64 12.87 -27.46
C VAL A 480 9.28 11.47 -27.00
N LEU A 481 9.89 11.04 -25.90
CA LEU A 481 9.69 9.73 -25.29
C LEU A 481 8.99 9.90 -23.93
N ASN A 482 7.85 9.24 -23.77
CA ASN A 482 7.13 9.17 -22.51
C ASN A 482 7.25 7.74 -21.96
N ARG A 483 7.70 7.63 -20.71
CA ARG A 483 7.89 6.35 -20.02
C ARG A 483 7.17 6.31 -18.69
N MET A 484 6.65 5.14 -18.35
CA MET A 484 6.04 4.83 -17.07
C MET A 484 6.56 3.50 -16.54
N ILE A 485 6.57 3.34 -15.22
CA ILE A 485 6.64 2.03 -14.57
C ILE A 485 5.29 1.80 -13.90
N LEU A 486 4.42 1.08 -14.59
CA LEU A 486 3.06 0.80 -14.13
C LEU A 486 3.13 -0.06 -12.86
N GLY A 487 2.33 0.32 -11.85
CA GLY A 487 2.31 -0.31 -10.54
C GLY A 487 3.30 0.28 -9.54
N ALA A 488 4.22 1.15 -9.96
CA ALA A 488 5.21 1.74 -9.05
C ALA A 488 4.69 2.96 -8.27
N GLY A 489 3.52 3.51 -8.63
CA GLY A 489 2.98 4.74 -8.05
C GLY A 489 3.72 6.02 -8.50
N PHE A 490 4.56 5.94 -9.54
CA PHE A 490 5.25 7.09 -10.11
C PHE A 490 4.46 7.71 -11.27
N SER A 491 4.65 9.02 -11.47
CA SER A 491 4.14 9.72 -12.64
C SER A 491 4.90 9.35 -13.91
N GLU A 492 4.31 9.69 -15.04
CA GLU A 492 4.95 9.65 -16.35
C GLU A 492 6.26 10.48 -16.35
N GLN A 493 7.30 9.92 -16.96
CA GLN A 493 8.58 10.57 -17.21
C GLN A 493 8.69 10.92 -18.68
N LYS A 494 8.96 12.19 -18.97
CA LYS A 494 9.13 12.70 -20.33
C LYS A 494 10.61 12.98 -20.60
N TYR A 495 11.09 12.48 -21.73
CA TYR A 495 12.42 12.74 -22.26
C TYR A 495 12.32 13.33 -23.66
N THR A 496 13.09 14.36 -23.94
CA THR A 496 13.23 14.96 -25.27
C THR A 496 14.56 14.53 -25.85
N LEU A 497 14.53 13.88 -27.01
CA LEU A 497 15.70 13.36 -27.72
C LEU A 497 15.86 14.16 -29.01
N SER A 498 16.94 14.95 -29.10
CA SER A 498 17.23 15.76 -30.28
C SER A 498 18.44 15.21 -31.03
N PHE A 499 18.28 14.99 -32.34
CA PHE A 499 19.24 14.30 -33.20
C PHE A 499 19.88 15.28 -34.20
N ASP A 500 21.20 15.23 -34.29
CA ASP A 500 22.02 15.91 -35.28
C ASP A 500 23.07 14.92 -35.80
N ASP A 501 22.70 14.16 -36.82
CA ASP A 501 23.45 13.04 -37.43
C ASP A 501 24.09 12.06 -36.42
N GLU A 502 25.33 12.32 -36.02
CA GLU A 502 26.12 11.47 -35.12
C GLU A 502 25.92 11.80 -33.64
N LYS A 503 25.17 12.85 -33.32
CA LYS A 503 24.95 13.31 -31.94
C LYS A 503 23.50 13.11 -31.52
N LEU A 504 23.33 12.78 -30.25
CA LEU A 504 22.04 12.72 -29.57
C LEU A 504 22.12 13.55 -28.28
N ASN A 505 21.28 14.57 -28.19
CA ASN A 505 21.02 15.28 -26.94
C ASN A 505 19.79 14.67 -26.26
N VAL A 506 19.90 14.34 -24.97
CA VAL A 506 18.78 13.84 -24.16
C VAL A 506 18.51 14.82 -23.03
N ARG A 507 17.30 15.36 -22.99
CA ARG A 507 16.81 16.24 -21.92
C ARG A 507 15.69 15.57 -21.15
N GLY A 508 15.73 15.62 -19.82
CA GLY A 508 14.70 15.06 -18.94
C GLY A 508 14.98 15.34 -17.47
N LEU A 509 14.20 14.75 -16.57
CA LEU A 509 14.43 14.90 -15.12
C LEU A 509 15.43 13.84 -14.61
N ASP A 510 16.36 14.26 -13.76
CA ASP A 510 17.24 13.38 -13.00
C ASP A 510 16.52 12.74 -11.79
N TRP A 511 17.26 11.93 -11.05
CA TRP A 511 16.75 11.26 -9.83
C TRP A 511 16.30 12.22 -8.72
N ASN A 512 16.70 13.48 -8.77
CA ASN A 512 16.31 14.53 -7.82
C ASN A 512 15.17 15.40 -8.35
N GLY A 513 14.59 15.07 -9.51
CA GLY A 513 13.56 15.87 -10.17
C GLY A 513 14.09 17.17 -10.78
N ARG A 514 15.40 17.29 -10.99
CA ARG A 514 16.00 18.45 -11.67
C ARG A 514 16.07 18.18 -13.15
N GLU A 515 15.80 19.20 -13.95
CA GLU A 515 15.96 19.09 -15.38
C GLU A 515 17.45 19.06 -15.76
N VAL A 516 17.85 18.06 -16.54
CA VAL A 516 19.21 17.83 -16.99
C VAL A 516 19.21 17.56 -18.49
N SER A 517 20.25 18.04 -19.16
CA SER A 517 20.53 17.80 -20.58
C SER A 517 21.89 17.13 -20.72
N VAL A 518 21.98 16.09 -21.54
CA VAL A 518 23.21 15.30 -21.72
C VAL A 518 23.44 15.00 -23.20
N ASP A 519 24.68 15.12 -23.64
CA ASP A 519 25.07 14.85 -25.03
C ASP A 519 25.76 13.49 -25.15
N GLY A 520 25.37 12.73 -26.16
CA GLY A 520 25.95 11.46 -26.54
C GLY A 520 26.37 11.44 -28.00
N GLY A 521 27.37 10.62 -28.31
CA GLY A 521 27.87 10.39 -29.65
C GLY A 521 27.53 8.98 -30.14
N SER A 522 27.28 8.83 -31.44
CA SER A 522 27.03 7.52 -32.04
C SER A 522 28.30 6.66 -31.97
N TRP A 523 28.15 5.42 -31.51
CA TRP A 523 29.27 4.51 -31.41
C TRP A 523 29.55 3.88 -32.77
N ARG A 524 30.70 4.22 -33.37
CA ARG A 524 31.21 3.51 -34.55
C ARG A 524 31.90 2.23 -34.08
N LYS A 525 31.36 1.09 -34.49
CA LYS A 525 31.99 -0.23 -34.33
C LYS A 525 33.24 -0.23 -35.20
N SER A 526 34.42 -0.05 -34.59
CA SER A 526 35.73 -0.20 -35.25
C SER A 526 35.94 -1.63 -35.71
#